data_AF-U4KZM8-F1
#
_entry.id   AF-U4KZM8-F1
#
_cell.length_a   1.000
_cell.length_b   1.000
_cell.length_c   1.000
_cell.angle_alpha   90.00
_cell.angle_beta   90.00
_cell.angle_gamma   90.00
#
_symmetry.space_group_name_H-M   'P 1'
#
loop_
_entity.id
_entity.type
_entity.pdbx_description
1 polymer ?
#
loop_
_entity_poly.entity_id
_entity_poly.type
_entity_poly.pdbx_seq_one_letter_code
_entity_poly.pdbx_strand_id
1 'polypeptide(L)'
;MPPKPRSSMPPPPNKKGKSAPVKREEEITFDRAARTEYLTGFHKRKLQRIKAAKETAAAIEKQAKAEAKKQIRQARKEELEELVTAGAKAARKAARIASGAGYESSEDESDFSDLSDDEDDTPKVPEVNKEEQYVDEDKFTTVTVEEMDLDASSGDEDEEMGEGDEEKKEGEDGEKDGADGKDKKKWPKKKKEKKKKFRYLTKAERKTDRFKLKQKKTKMREKFKNEKPAGGPAKGSKGKKK
;
A
#
# COMPACT_ATOMS: atom_id res chain seq x y z
N MET A 1 0.05 -35.94 -36.53
CA MET A 1 -0.97 -35.25 -35.71
C MET A 1 -1.09 -33.81 -36.19
N PRO A 2 -2.27 -33.34 -36.62
CA PRO A 2 -2.43 -31.93 -37.00
C PRO A 2 -2.39 -31.03 -35.75
N PRO A 3 -1.86 -29.78 -35.87
CA PRO A 3 -1.78 -28.86 -34.74
C PRO A 3 -3.18 -28.41 -34.30
N LYS A 4 -3.43 -28.44 -32.99
CA LYS A 4 -4.70 -28.01 -32.38
C LYS A 4 -5.01 -26.55 -32.76
N PRO A 5 -6.26 -26.21 -33.14
CA PRO A 5 -6.63 -24.83 -33.44
C PRO A 5 -6.50 -23.98 -32.17
N ARG A 6 -5.86 -22.81 -32.30
CA ARG A 6 -5.72 -21.84 -31.20
C ARG A 6 -7.13 -21.39 -30.81
N SER A 7 -7.52 -21.63 -29.56
CA SER A 7 -8.79 -21.13 -29.03
C SER A 7 -8.86 -19.62 -29.26
N SER A 8 -9.91 -19.17 -29.93
CA SER A 8 -10.20 -17.75 -30.14
C SER A 8 -10.15 -17.03 -28.81
N MET A 9 -9.14 -16.16 -28.62
CA MET A 9 -9.16 -15.21 -27.52
C MET A 9 -10.49 -14.44 -27.59
N PRO A 10 -11.24 -14.36 -26.48
CA PRO A 10 -12.48 -13.61 -26.49
C PRO A 10 -12.17 -12.17 -26.92
N PRO A 11 -13.00 -11.58 -27.80
CA PRO A 11 -12.78 -10.20 -28.26
C PRO A 11 -12.69 -9.29 -27.03
N PRO A 12 -11.76 -8.31 -27.01
CA PRO A 12 -11.62 -7.40 -25.89
C PRO A 12 -12.98 -6.72 -25.64
N PRO A 13 -13.43 -6.61 -24.39
CA PRO A 13 -14.76 -6.08 -24.09
C PRO A 13 -14.88 -4.69 -24.70
N ASN A 14 -15.88 -4.52 -25.56
CA ASN A 14 -16.19 -3.25 -26.19
C ASN A 14 -16.41 -2.21 -25.07
N LYS A 15 -15.52 -1.22 -24.96
CA LYS A 15 -15.59 -0.10 -24.00
C LYS A 15 -16.75 0.87 -24.27
N LYS A 16 -17.86 0.36 -24.77
CA LYS A 16 -19.15 1.03 -24.86
C LYS A 16 -20.18 0.26 -24.03
N GLY A 17 -19.78 -0.23 -22.86
CA GLY A 17 -20.76 -0.51 -21.82
C GLY A 17 -21.41 0.82 -21.48
N LYS A 18 -22.67 1.00 -21.87
CA LYS A 18 -23.59 1.88 -21.14
C LYS A 18 -23.39 1.49 -19.69
N SER A 19 -22.80 2.38 -18.90
CA SER A 19 -22.72 2.20 -17.45
C SER A 19 -24.08 1.69 -17.00
N ALA A 20 -24.11 0.58 -16.25
CA ALA A 20 -25.33 0.10 -15.62
C ALA A 20 -26.11 1.31 -15.08
N PRO A 21 -27.45 1.37 -15.23
CA PRO A 21 -28.22 2.52 -14.81
C PRO A 21 -27.94 2.73 -13.33
N VAL A 22 -27.07 3.70 -13.03
CA VAL A 22 -26.85 4.20 -11.68
C VAL A 22 -28.25 4.52 -11.20
N LYS A 23 -28.73 3.85 -10.15
CA LYS A 23 -30.03 4.15 -9.54
C LYS A 23 -30.02 5.66 -9.30
N ARG A 24 -30.73 6.38 -10.15
CA ARG A 24 -30.90 7.82 -9.99
C ARG A 24 -31.99 7.89 -8.95
N GLU A 25 -31.60 8.30 -7.75
CA GLU A 25 -32.55 8.60 -6.71
C GLU A 25 -33.56 9.60 -7.29
N GLU A 26 -34.85 9.27 -7.19
CA GLU A 26 -35.93 10.01 -7.87
C GLU A 26 -36.09 11.43 -7.32
N GLU A 27 -35.54 11.69 -6.13
CA GLU A 27 -35.56 12.98 -5.45
C GLU A 27 -34.17 13.32 -4.91
N ILE A 28 -33.59 14.42 -5.41
CA ILE A 28 -32.33 14.97 -4.89
C ILE A 28 -32.69 16.05 -3.88
N THR A 29 -32.53 15.75 -2.59
CA THR A 29 -32.73 16.74 -1.53
C THR A 29 -31.54 17.70 -1.49
N PHE A 30 -31.80 18.99 -1.70
CA PHE A 30 -30.75 20.01 -1.71
C PHE A 30 -30.70 20.75 -0.38
N ASP A 31 -29.89 20.22 0.54
CA ASP A 31 -29.61 20.92 1.79
C ASP A 31 -28.55 22.03 1.59
N ARG A 32 -28.96 23.27 1.84
CA ARG A 32 -28.09 24.45 1.75
C ARG A 32 -27.01 24.43 2.82
N ALA A 33 -27.29 23.91 4.02
CA ALA A 33 -26.32 23.83 5.11
C ALA A 33 -25.18 22.86 4.75
N ALA A 34 -25.53 21.63 4.35
CA ALA A 34 -24.56 20.66 3.83
C ALA A 34 -23.76 21.20 2.63
N ARG A 35 -24.39 22.00 1.75
CA ARG A 35 -23.66 22.66 0.65
C ARG A 35 -22.65 23.69 1.15
N THR A 36 -23.01 24.52 2.13
CA THR A 36 -22.08 25.51 2.69
C THR A 36 -20.90 24.85 3.40
N GLU A 37 -21.13 23.78 4.16
CA GLU A 37 -20.07 22.96 4.76
C GLU A 37 -19.23 22.26 3.69
N TYR A 38 -19.84 21.82 2.60
CA TYR A 38 -19.11 21.26 1.47
C TYR A 38 -18.28 22.34 0.76
N LEU A 39 -18.73 23.58 0.60
CA LEU A 39 -17.90 24.59 -0.07
C LEU A 39 -16.75 25.08 0.83
N THR A 40 -16.98 25.26 2.12
CA THR A 40 -15.99 25.83 3.05
C THR A 40 -15.10 24.77 3.70
N GLY A 41 -15.60 23.54 3.92
CA GLY A 41 -14.91 22.45 4.60
C GLY A 41 -13.90 21.66 3.77
N PHE A 42 -13.28 22.26 2.75
CA PHE A 42 -12.36 21.55 1.84
C PHE A 42 -11.21 20.86 2.58
N HIS A 43 -10.65 21.53 3.60
CA HIS A 43 -9.60 20.97 4.44
C HIS A 43 -10.11 19.76 5.24
N LYS A 44 -11.29 19.87 5.87
CA LYS A 44 -11.95 18.78 6.59
C LYS A 44 -12.15 17.56 5.68
N ARG A 45 -12.66 17.75 4.46
CA ARG A 45 -12.82 16.65 3.48
C ARG A 45 -11.51 16.05 2.99
N LYS A 46 -10.46 16.87 2.86
CA LYS A 46 -9.13 16.37 2.48
C LYS A 46 -8.58 15.48 3.60
N LEU A 47 -8.71 15.90 4.86
CA LEU A 47 -8.33 15.08 6.01
C LEU A 47 -9.17 13.81 6.10
N GLN A 48 -10.49 13.89 5.92
CA GLN A 48 -11.37 12.71 5.89
C GLN A 48 -10.97 11.73 4.80
N ARG A 49 -10.66 12.20 3.59
CA ARG A 49 -10.16 11.33 2.50
C ARG A 49 -8.84 10.66 2.86
N ILE A 50 -7.92 11.39 3.50
CA ILE A 50 -6.65 10.83 3.96
C ILE A 50 -6.89 9.78 5.06
N LYS A 51 -7.80 10.04 6.01
CA LYS A 51 -8.18 9.11 7.08
C LYS A 51 -8.82 7.85 6.50
N ALA A 52 -9.82 7.97 5.63
CA ALA A 52 -10.46 6.85 4.97
C ALA A 52 -9.46 6.01 4.14
N ALA A 53 -8.52 6.64 3.44
CA ALA A 53 -7.46 5.92 2.73
C ALA A 53 -6.54 5.13 3.68
N LYS A 54 -6.23 5.67 4.87
CA LYS A 54 -5.48 4.96 5.91
C LYS A 54 -6.28 3.82 6.52
N GLU A 55 -7.56 4.04 6.81
CA GLU A 55 -8.46 3.05 7.40
C GLU A 55 -8.69 1.86 6.46
N THR A 56 -8.93 2.11 5.18
CA THR A 56 -9.06 1.05 4.17
C THR A 56 -7.77 0.24 4.01
N ALA A 57 -6.60 0.90 4.01
CA ALA A 57 -5.32 0.20 3.99
C ALA A 57 -5.12 -0.68 5.25
N ALA A 58 -5.45 -0.16 6.43
CA ALA A 58 -5.36 -0.91 7.69
C ALA A 58 -6.35 -2.08 7.74
N ALA A 59 -7.56 -1.91 7.20
CA ALA A 59 -8.55 -2.98 7.09
C ALA A 59 -8.07 -4.11 6.18
N ILE A 60 -7.51 -3.78 5.01
CA ILE A 60 -6.93 -4.76 4.08
C ILE A 60 -5.75 -5.49 4.73
N GLU A 61 -4.86 -4.79 5.43
CA GLU A 61 -3.72 -5.42 6.12
C GLU A 61 -4.18 -6.40 7.21
N LYS A 62 -5.19 -6.02 8.00
CA LYS A 62 -5.77 -6.89 9.03
C LYS A 62 -6.40 -8.14 8.42
N GLN A 63 -7.13 -7.99 7.31
CA GLN A 63 -7.71 -9.12 6.58
C GLN A 63 -6.62 -10.04 6.03
N ALA A 64 -5.61 -9.49 5.35
CA ALA A 64 -4.50 -10.28 4.82
C ALA A 64 -3.74 -11.04 5.92
N LYS A 65 -3.53 -10.42 7.10
CA LYS A 65 -2.90 -11.09 8.25
C LYS A 65 -3.77 -12.22 8.81
N ALA A 66 -5.09 -12.03 8.86
CA ALA A 66 -6.02 -13.07 9.30
C ALA A 66 -6.05 -14.26 8.32
N GLU A 67 -6.09 -13.97 7.01
CA GLU A 67 -6.05 -14.97 5.95
C GLU A 67 -4.72 -15.76 5.97
N ALA A 68 -3.58 -15.08 6.11
CA ALA A 68 -2.28 -15.73 6.22
C ALA A 68 -2.22 -16.68 7.43
N LYS A 69 -2.77 -16.26 8.59
CA LYS A 69 -2.86 -17.14 9.76
C LYS A 69 -3.79 -18.34 9.51
N LYS A 70 -4.91 -18.13 8.81
CA LYS A 70 -5.83 -19.21 8.44
C LYS A 70 -5.15 -20.22 7.53
N GLN A 71 -4.42 -19.75 6.51
CA GLN A 71 -3.64 -20.60 5.60
C GLN A 71 -2.58 -21.42 6.34
N ILE A 72 -1.84 -20.82 7.27
CA ILE A 72 -0.85 -21.56 8.09
C ILE A 72 -1.53 -22.64 8.92
N ARG A 73 -2.68 -22.35 9.53
CA ARG A 73 -3.43 -23.35 10.31
C ARG A 73 -3.97 -24.47 9.43
N GLN A 74 -4.46 -24.15 8.23
CA GLN A 74 -4.95 -25.14 7.27
C GLN A 74 -3.81 -26.02 6.79
N ALA A 75 -2.67 -25.45 6.39
CA ALA A 75 -1.48 -26.22 5.99
C ALA A 75 -1.01 -27.17 7.10
N ARG A 76 -0.98 -26.71 8.37
CA ARG A 76 -0.65 -27.58 9.51
C ARG A 76 -1.67 -28.69 9.72
N LYS A 77 -2.96 -28.42 9.50
CA LYS A 77 -4.02 -29.42 9.62
C LYS A 77 -3.89 -30.47 8.51
N GLU A 78 -3.66 -30.05 7.28
CA GLU A 78 -3.42 -30.92 6.13
C GLU A 78 -2.17 -31.79 6.35
N GLU A 79 -1.06 -31.21 6.83
CA GLU A 79 0.16 -31.97 7.15
C GLU A 79 -0.09 -33.03 8.24
N LEU A 80 -0.87 -32.70 9.28
CA LEU A 80 -1.24 -33.67 10.31
C LEU A 80 -2.16 -34.77 9.77
N GLU A 81 -3.12 -34.44 8.90
CA GLU A 81 -3.99 -35.42 8.24
C GLU A 81 -3.19 -36.34 7.30
N GLU A 82 -2.24 -35.80 6.54
CA GLU A 82 -1.31 -36.59 5.72
C GLU A 82 -0.44 -37.53 6.58
N LEU A 83 0.08 -37.06 7.71
CA LEU A 83 0.86 -37.89 8.62
C LEU A 83 0.02 -39.00 9.26
N VAL A 84 -1.21 -38.70 9.69
CA VAL A 84 -2.12 -39.71 10.27
C VAL A 84 -2.52 -40.74 9.21
N THR A 85 -2.88 -40.30 8.01
CA THR A 85 -3.25 -41.21 6.91
C THR A 85 -2.06 -42.06 6.46
N ALA A 86 -0.86 -41.49 6.35
CA ALA A 86 0.37 -42.24 6.05
C ALA A 86 0.72 -43.24 7.16
N GLY A 87 0.57 -42.84 8.44
CA GLY A 87 0.76 -43.71 9.59
C GLY A 87 -0.23 -44.87 9.62
N ALA A 88 -1.52 -44.60 9.37
CA ALA A 88 -2.56 -45.62 9.26
C ALA A 88 -2.29 -46.57 8.09
N LYS A 89 -1.89 -46.06 6.92
CA LYS A 89 -1.48 -46.89 5.76
C LYS A 89 -0.28 -47.77 6.09
N ALA A 90 0.74 -47.23 6.77
CA ALA A 90 1.92 -47.98 7.19
C ALA A 90 1.57 -49.06 8.22
N ALA A 91 0.73 -48.75 9.22
CA ALA A 91 0.27 -49.70 10.21
C ALA A 91 -0.56 -50.83 9.58
N ARG A 92 -1.50 -50.51 8.68
CA ARG A 92 -2.26 -51.51 7.90
C ARG A 92 -1.34 -52.39 7.06
N LYS A 93 -0.34 -51.81 6.38
CA LYS A 93 0.67 -52.56 5.62
C LYS A 93 1.48 -53.50 6.52
N ALA A 94 1.92 -53.02 7.68
CA ALA A 94 2.66 -53.84 8.65
C ALA A 94 1.80 -54.99 9.22
N ALA A 95 0.53 -54.72 9.56
CA ALA A 95 -0.41 -55.73 10.02
C ALA A 95 -0.68 -56.80 8.96
N ARG A 96 -0.84 -56.40 7.68
CA ARG A 96 -1.03 -57.34 6.56
C ARG A 96 0.19 -58.26 6.36
N ILE A 97 1.40 -57.69 6.46
CA ILE A 97 2.65 -58.47 6.40
C ILE A 97 2.74 -59.45 7.59
N ALA A 98 2.41 -59.00 8.80
CA ALA A 98 2.42 -59.83 10.00
C ALA A 98 1.37 -60.96 9.96
N SER A 99 0.22 -60.73 9.32
CA SER A 99 -0.85 -61.72 9.14
C SER A 99 -0.55 -62.78 8.06
N GLY A 100 0.63 -62.76 7.43
CA GLY A 100 1.02 -63.75 6.41
C GLY A 100 0.32 -63.60 5.06
N ALA A 101 -0.51 -62.56 4.88
CA ALA A 101 -1.08 -62.21 3.59
C ALA A 101 0.01 -61.57 2.72
N GLY A 102 0.59 -62.36 1.82
CA GLY A 102 1.66 -61.96 0.92
C GLY A 102 1.40 -60.65 0.18
N TYR A 103 2.49 -60.01 -0.24
CA TYR A 103 2.57 -58.73 -0.94
C TYR A 103 1.84 -58.77 -2.29
N GLU A 104 0.51 -58.73 -2.28
CA GLU A 104 -0.28 -58.42 -3.46
C GLU A 104 -0.87 -57.01 -3.33
N SER A 105 -0.35 -56.15 -4.20
CA SER A 105 -0.79 -54.78 -4.44
C SER A 105 -2.24 -54.78 -4.90
N SER A 106 -3.17 -54.64 -3.95
CA SER A 106 -4.55 -54.27 -4.25
C SER A 106 -4.73 -52.86 -3.70
N GLU A 107 -4.63 -51.89 -4.61
CA GLU A 107 -5.02 -50.51 -4.43
C GLU A 107 -6.55 -50.46 -4.34
N ASP A 108 -7.09 -50.84 -3.18
CA ASP A 108 -8.52 -50.67 -2.91
C ASP A 108 -8.76 -49.28 -2.30
N GLU A 109 -8.88 -48.31 -3.19
CA GLU A 109 -9.30 -46.92 -2.93
C GLU A 109 -10.84 -46.85 -2.84
N SER A 110 -11.50 -47.74 -2.08
CA SER A 110 -12.98 -47.79 -2.05
C SER A 110 -13.67 -47.93 -0.69
N ASP A 111 -12.94 -47.92 0.44
CA ASP A 111 -13.54 -48.27 1.74
C ASP A 111 -13.35 -47.24 2.88
N PHE A 112 -13.05 -45.97 2.56
CA PHE A 112 -13.01 -44.89 3.57
C PHE A 112 -14.17 -43.89 3.44
N SER A 113 -15.13 -44.17 2.57
CA SER A 113 -16.34 -43.34 2.42
C SER A 113 -17.50 -43.77 3.32
N ASP A 114 -17.36 -44.85 4.10
CA ASP A 114 -18.44 -45.47 4.89
C ASP A 114 -18.19 -45.41 6.42
N LEU A 115 -17.41 -44.43 6.87
CA LEU A 115 -17.18 -44.19 8.31
C LEU A 115 -17.38 -42.74 8.73
N SER A 116 -18.14 -41.96 7.93
CA SER A 116 -18.46 -40.56 8.21
C SER A 116 -19.97 -40.29 8.31
N ASP A 117 -20.75 -41.26 8.78
CA ASP A 117 -22.18 -41.12 9.04
C ASP A 117 -22.55 -41.78 10.38
N ASP A 118 -21.92 -41.33 11.46
CA ASP A 118 -22.41 -41.55 12.83
C ASP A 118 -22.24 -40.24 13.61
N GLU A 119 -23.09 -39.30 13.21
CA GLU A 119 -23.42 -38.06 13.88
C GLU A 119 -24.34 -38.41 15.06
N ASP A 120 -23.78 -38.63 16.27
CA ASP A 120 -24.39 -38.44 17.61
C ASP A 120 -23.88 -39.43 18.68
N ASP A 121 -22.59 -39.40 19.03
CA ASP A 121 -22.20 -39.72 20.42
C ASP A 121 -20.83 -39.13 20.78
N THR A 122 -20.81 -37.86 21.19
CA THR A 122 -19.61 -37.24 21.78
C THR A 122 -19.77 -37.18 23.30
N PRO A 123 -19.07 -38.02 24.08
CA PRO A 123 -19.05 -37.85 25.53
C PRO A 123 -18.36 -36.51 25.84
N LYS A 124 -19.10 -35.63 26.52
CA LYS A 124 -18.65 -34.33 27.03
C LYS A 124 -17.44 -34.54 27.97
N VAL A 125 -16.24 -34.49 27.42
CA VAL A 125 -15.00 -34.50 28.21
C VAL A 125 -14.94 -33.20 29.02
N PRO A 126 -14.73 -33.26 30.36
CA PRO A 126 -14.60 -32.04 31.15
C PRO A 126 -13.36 -31.27 30.69
N GLU A 127 -13.54 -29.98 30.36
CA GLU A 127 -12.47 -29.04 30.05
C GLU A 127 -11.57 -28.87 31.29
N VAL A 128 -10.50 -29.66 31.37
CA VAL A 128 -9.44 -29.41 32.33
C VAL A 128 -8.58 -28.29 31.74
N ASN A 129 -8.89 -27.04 32.12
CA ASN A 129 -8.03 -25.88 31.90
C ASN A 129 -6.72 -26.07 32.68
N LYS A 130 -5.78 -26.83 32.13
CA LYS A 130 -4.40 -26.87 32.61
C LYS A 130 -3.67 -25.69 31.98
N GLU A 131 -3.69 -24.56 32.69
CA GLU A 131 -2.77 -23.46 32.42
C GLU A 131 -1.35 -23.89 32.83
N GLU A 132 -0.66 -24.61 31.94
CA GLU A 132 0.77 -24.86 32.10
C GLU A 132 1.53 -23.56 31.80
N GLN A 133 1.75 -22.77 32.85
CA GLN A 133 2.59 -21.58 32.80
C GLN A 133 4.05 -22.04 32.62
N TYR A 134 4.52 -22.05 31.37
CA TYR A 134 5.93 -22.19 31.07
C TYR A 134 6.62 -20.87 31.43
N VAL A 135 7.33 -20.85 32.57
CA VAL A 135 8.23 -19.76 32.92
C VAL A 135 9.54 -20.01 32.16
N ASP A 136 9.75 -19.31 31.04
CA ASP A 136 11.07 -19.22 30.42
C ASP A 136 11.99 -18.47 31.41
N GLU A 137 12.78 -19.19 32.19
CA GLU A 137 13.74 -18.64 33.17
C GLU A 137 14.93 -17.89 32.51
N ASP A 138 15.01 -17.87 31.18
CA ASP A 138 16.18 -17.43 30.41
C ASP A 138 16.09 -16.04 29.76
N LYS A 139 15.09 -15.21 30.09
CA LYS A 139 14.98 -13.83 29.55
C LYS A 139 14.93 -12.78 30.66
N PHE A 140 16.08 -12.48 31.25
CA PHE A 140 16.25 -11.28 32.07
C PHE A 140 16.34 -10.04 31.18
N THR A 141 15.23 -9.32 31.01
CA THR A 141 15.27 -7.91 30.59
C THR A 141 15.25 -7.03 31.83
N THR A 142 16.39 -6.49 32.22
CA THR A 142 16.48 -5.51 33.30
C THR A 142 15.91 -4.18 32.80
N VAL A 143 14.77 -3.76 33.35
CA VAL A 143 14.18 -2.44 33.13
C VAL A 143 14.72 -1.51 34.22
N THR A 144 15.57 -0.56 33.84
CA THR A 144 15.99 0.54 34.72
C THR A 144 14.99 1.67 34.62
N VAL A 145 14.29 1.96 35.71
CA VAL A 145 13.42 3.13 35.84
C VAL A 145 14.30 4.29 36.28
N GLU A 146 14.58 5.23 35.37
CA GLU A 146 15.13 6.54 35.72
C GLU A 146 13.96 7.49 35.98
N GLU A 147 14.01 8.19 37.12
CA GLU A 147 13.06 9.24 37.46
C GLU A 147 13.25 10.40 36.46
N MET A 148 12.36 10.52 35.49
CA MET A 148 12.26 11.75 34.70
C MET A 148 11.56 12.81 35.56
N ASP A 149 12.25 13.92 35.82
CA ASP A 149 11.65 15.11 36.42
C ASP A 149 10.51 15.62 35.51
N LEU A 150 9.27 15.43 35.97
CA LEU A 150 8.04 15.87 35.31
C LEU A 150 7.63 17.29 35.76
N ASP A 151 8.56 18.21 35.99
CA ASP A 151 8.26 19.54 36.51
C ASP A 151 8.28 20.69 35.48
N ALA A 152 8.49 20.42 34.18
CA ALA A 152 8.72 21.51 33.21
C ALA A 152 8.01 21.41 31.85
N SER A 153 6.79 20.85 31.73
CA SER A 153 5.93 21.13 30.55
C SER A 153 4.47 20.68 30.72
N SER A 154 3.79 21.16 31.77
CA SER A 154 2.32 21.30 31.73
C SER A 154 2.00 22.77 31.47
N GLY A 155 1.31 23.04 30.37
CA GLY A 155 0.76 24.36 30.05
C GLY A 155 1.07 24.79 28.63
N ASP A 156 0.15 24.51 27.71
CA ASP A 156 -0.53 25.54 26.91
C ASP A 156 -1.56 24.85 25.99
N GLU A 157 -2.77 24.69 26.53
CA GLU A 157 -3.98 24.75 25.72
C GLU A 157 -4.26 26.24 25.53
N ASP A 158 -4.23 26.75 24.29
CA ASP A 158 -4.96 27.98 23.98
C ASP A 158 -5.43 28.00 22.52
N GLU A 159 -6.75 28.18 22.41
CA GLU A 159 -7.47 28.53 21.20
C GLU A 159 -7.18 30.00 20.87
N GLU A 160 -6.81 30.35 19.64
CA GLU A 160 -7.13 31.69 19.15
C GLU A 160 -7.33 31.75 17.63
N MET A 161 -8.49 32.31 17.30
CA MET A 161 -8.94 32.75 15.99
C MET A 161 -8.05 33.88 15.44
N GLY A 162 -7.80 33.89 14.13
CA GLY A 162 -7.11 35.00 13.47
C GLY A 162 -7.56 35.16 12.02
N GLU A 163 -8.38 36.18 11.80
CA GLU A 163 -9.00 36.64 10.56
C GLU A 163 -8.13 37.69 9.85
N GLY A 164 -8.29 37.85 8.53
CA GLY A 164 -7.77 38.97 7.71
C GLY A 164 -6.29 38.86 7.29
N ASP A 165 -5.84 39.24 6.10
CA ASP A 165 -6.38 40.16 5.11
C ASP A 165 -5.71 39.91 3.75
N GLU A 166 -6.42 40.23 2.68
CA GLU A 166 -5.99 40.20 1.28
C GLU A 166 -5.09 41.39 0.97
N GLU A 167 -4.04 41.22 0.15
CA GLU A 167 -3.58 42.34 -0.68
C GLU A 167 -3.12 41.86 -2.06
N LYS A 168 -3.92 42.25 -3.06
CA LYS A 168 -3.60 42.29 -4.48
C LYS A 168 -2.37 43.19 -4.72
N LYS A 169 -1.50 42.77 -5.65
CA LYS A 169 -0.75 43.72 -6.48
C LYS A 169 -0.96 43.42 -7.96
N GLU A 170 -1.78 44.26 -8.57
CA GLU A 170 -1.84 44.53 -10.01
C GLU A 170 -0.90 45.70 -10.36
N GLY A 171 -0.54 45.78 -11.64
CA GLY A 171 0.05 46.94 -12.32
C GLY A 171 1.58 46.89 -12.45
N GLU A 172 2.20 47.32 -13.54
CA GLU A 172 1.76 47.74 -14.88
C GLU A 172 3.06 47.92 -15.68
N ASP A 173 2.94 47.84 -17.01
CA ASP A 173 3.99 48.16 -17.98
C ASP A 173 4.59 49.55 -17.80
N GLY A 174 5.88 49.67 -18.12
CA GLY A 174 6.63 50.92 -18.05
C GLY A 174 7.86 50.86 -18.96
N GLU A 175 7.62 51.15 -20.23
CA GLU A 175 8.59 51.44 -21.28
C GLU A 175 9.62 52.49 -20.86
N LYS A 176 10.90 52.23 -21.14
CA LYS A 176 11.95 53.25 -21.24
C LYS A 176 13.02 52.82 -22.23
N ASP A 177 13.01 53.49 -23.37
CA ASP A 177 14.14 53.59 -24.28
C ASP A 177 15.31 54.35 -23.63
N GLY A 178 16.52 53.92 -23.98
CA GLY A 178 17.77 54.54 -23.58
C GLY A 178 18.92 53.89 -24.32
N ALA A 179 19.26 54.47 -25.46
CA ALA A 179 20.39 54.10 -26.30
C ALA A 179 21.72 54.26 -25.55
N ASP A 180 22.64 53.31 -25.71
CA ASP A 180 24.07 53.64 -25.81
C ASP A 180 24.89 52.49 -26.43
N GLY A 181 25.74 52.85 -27.38
CA GLY A 181 26.44 51.95 -28.28
C GLY A 181 27.66 51.29 -27.65
N LYS A 182 27.81 49.97 -27.85
CA LYS A 182 29.11 49.27 -27.89
C LYS A 182 29.02 48.07 -28.84
N ASP A 183 30.03 47.96 -29.70
CA ASP A 183 30.19 46.97 -30.76
C ASP A 183 29.93 45.53 -30.31
N LYS A 184 28.84 44.93 -30.81
CA LYS A 184 28.51 43.53 -30.56
C LYS A 184 29.11 42.67 -31.66
N LYS A 185 30.19 41.95 -31.32
CA LYS A 185 30.75 40.80 -32.06
C LYS A 185 29.60 39.99 -32.66
N LYS A 186 29.54 39.81 -33.99
CA LYS A 186 28.50 39.01 -34.66
C LYS A 186 28.71 37.52 -34.33
N TRP A 187 28.01 37.00 -33.33
CA TRP A 187 27.98 35.56 -33.07
C TRP A 187 27.25 34.85 -34.23
N PRO A 188 27.74 33.69 -34.70
CA PRO A 188 27.08 32.96 -35.79
C PRO A 188 25.65 32.60 -35.37
N LYS A 189 24.67 33.07 -36.14
CA LYS A 189 23.25 32.78 -35.90
C LYS A 189 23.03 31.28 -36.11
N LYS A 190 23.10 30.48 -35.04
CA LYS A 190 22.62 29.09 -35.08
C LYS A 190 21.17 29.11 -35.54
N LYS A 191 20.83 28.28 -36.53
CA LYS A 191 19.45 28.12 -37.01
C LYS A 191 18.56 27.86 -35.80
N LYS A 192 17.63 28.78 -35.51
CA LYS A 192 16.69 28.63 -34.40
C LYS A 192 15.90 27.35 -34.65
N GLU A 193 16.09 26.34 -33.81
CA GLU A 193 15.29 25.12 -33.88
C GLU A 193 13.83 25.51 -33.76
N LYS A 194 13.00 25.04 -34.71
CA LYS A 194 11.57 25.36 -34.72
C LYS A 194 11.00 24.94 -33.37
N LYS A 195 10.30 25.86 -32.70
CA LYS A 195 9.58 25.57 -31.46
C LYS A 195 8.72 24.34 -31.72
N LYS A 196 8.93 23.27 -30.94
CA LYS A 196 8.12 22.05 -31.06
C LYS A 196 6.68 22.49 -30.87
N LYS A 197 5.82 22.20 -31.85
CA LYS A 197 4.38 22.43 -31.71
C LYS A 197 3.97 21.73 -30.42
N PHE A 198 3.40 22.47 -29.46
CA PHE A 198 2.89 21.89 -28.23
C PHE A 198 1.81 20.90 -28.66
N ARG A 199 2.15 19.62 -28.64
CA ARG A 199 1.19 18.55 -28.72
C ARG A 199 1.26 17.84 -27.39
N TYR A 200 0.12 17.39 -26.90
CA TYR A 200 0.10 16.53 -25.75
C TYR A 200 0.98 15.33 -26.07
N LEU A 201 2.14 15.26 -25.43
CA LEU A 201 3.01 14.10 -25.48
C LEU A 201 2.14 12.89 -25.13
N THR A 202 2.27 11.82 -25.93
CA THR A 202 1.59 10.57 -25.64
C THR A 202 1.99 10.08 -24.25
N LYS A 203 1.17 9.21 -23.63
CA LYS A 203 1.48 8.69 -22.28
C LYS A 203 2.86 8.02 -22.22
N ALA A 204 3.31 7.38 -23.30
CA ALA A 204 4.62 6.76 -23.40
C ALA A 204 5.75 7.81 -23.41
N GLU A 205 5.63 8.84 -24.24
CA GLU A 205 6.60 9.94 -24.32
C GLU A 205 6.71 10.71 -22.99
N ARG A 206 5.58 10.96 -22.31
CA ARG A 206 5.58 11.59 -20.98
C ARG A 206 6.34 10.76 -19.94
N LYS A 207 6.24 9.43 -20.01
CA LYS A 207 6.98 8.53 -19.11
C LYS A 207 8.48 8.59 -19.38
N THR A 208 8.90 8.56 -20.64
CA THR A 208 10.33 8.63 -21.00
C THR A 208 10.92 10.01 -20.64
N ASP A 209 10.19 11.10 -20.84
CA ASP A 209 10.63 12.43 -20.44
C ASP A 209 10.70 12.58 -18.92
N ARG A 210 9.72 12.05 -18.17
CA ARG A 210 9.79 12.00 -16.70
C ARG A 210 11.00 11.20 -16.21
N PHE A 211 11.32 10.09 -16.87
CA PHE A 211 12.51 9.29 -16.56
C PHE A 211 13.80 10.09 -16.83
N LYS A 212 13.92 10.73 -17.99
CA LYS A 212 15.06 11.60 -18.35
C LYS A 212 15.24 12.76 -17.37
N LEU A 213 14.15 13.41 -16.95
CA LEU A 213 14.18 14.48 -15.96
C LEU A 213 14.63 13.98 -14.58
N LYS A 214 14.16 12.81 -14.14
CA LYS A 214 14.63 12.17 -12.90
C LYS A 214 16.13 11.90 -12.96
N GLN A 215 16.61 11.29 -14.04
CA GLN A 215 18.04 11.00 -14.24
C GLN A 215 18.91 12.26 -14.27
N LYS A 216 18.43 13.35 -14.87
CA LYS A 216 19.13 14.65 -14.82
C LYS A 216 19.18 15.21 -13.41
N LYS A 217 18.07 15.15 -12.66
CA LYS A 217 18.01 15.64 -11.27
C LYS A 217 18.92 14.83 -10.34
N THR A 218 18.98 13.50 -10.49
CA THR A 218 19.87 12.66 -9.69
C THR A 218 21.33 12.98 -9.98
N LYS A 219 21.71 13.06 -11.27
CA LYS A 219 23.07 13.44 -11.68
C LYS A 219 23.47 14.83 -11.18
N MET A 220 22.58 15.82 -11.26
CA MET A 220 22.86 17.15 -10.70
C MET A 220 23.03 17.09 -9.18
N ARG A 221 22.17 16.34 -8.47
CA ARG A 221 22.30 16.16 -7.02
C ARG A 221 23.61 15.47 -6.64
N GLU A 222 24.04 14.47 -7.41
CA GLU A 222 25.32 13.79 -7.21
C GLU A 222 26.50 14.71 -7.47
N LYS A 223 26.47 15.50 -8.55
CA LYS A 223 27.48 16.55 -8.79
C LYS A 223 27.55 17.54 -7.64
N PHE A 224 26.42 18.07 -7.18
CA PHE A 224 26.39 18.97 -6.02
C PHE A 224 26.84 18.31 -4.70
N LYS A 225 26.69 16.99 -4.55
CA LYS A 225 27.21 16.26 -3.39
C LYS A 225 28.72 16.06 -3.50
N ASN A 226 29.23 15.80 -4.70
CA ASN A 226 30.64 15.54 -4.95
C ASN A 226 31.48 16.83 -5.00
N GLU A 227 30.86 17.95 -5.39
CA GLU A 227 31.46 19.29 -5.42
C GLU A 227 31.34 20.04 -4.09
N LYS A 228 30.63 19.49 -3.09
CA LYS A 228 30.66 20.05 -1.74
C LYS A 228 32.00 19.69 -1.11
N PRO A 229 32.90 20.66 -0.82
CA PRO A 229 34.07 20.37 -0.02
C PRO A 229 33.60 19.93 1.38
N ALA A 230 34.18 18.85 1.89
CA ALA A 230 33.99 18.42 3.26
C ALA A 230 34.55 19.51 4.20
N GLY A 231 33.71 20.48 4.61
CA GLY A 231 34.14 21.52 5.55
C GLY A 231 33.51 22.92 5.43
N GLY A 232 32.34 23.10 4.82
CA GLY A 232 31.65 24.41 4.82
C GLY A 232 30.45 24.45 5.78
N PRO A 233 30.36 25.37 6.76
CA PRO A 233 29.22 25.43 7.67
C PRO A 233 27.93 25.77 6.92
N ALA A 234 26.86 25.05 7.25
CA ALA A 234 25.52 25.25 6.72
C ALA A 234 24.97 26.62 7.15
N LYS A 235 25.32 27.68 6.42
CA LYS A 235 24.68 28.99 6.59
C LYS A 235 23.29 28.98 5.94
N GLY A 236 22.25 29.11 6.78
CA GLY A 236 21.05 29.85 6.39
C GLY A 236 19.69 29.14 6.52
N SER A 237 19.35 28.56 7.67
CA SER A 237 17.94 28.56 8.08
C SER A 237 17.60 29.98 8.58
N LYS A 238 17.15 30.85 7.67
CA LYS A 238 16.70 32.20 8.03
C LYS A 238 15.49 32.11 8.95
N GLY A 239 15.71 32.47 10.21
CA GLY A 239 14.86 33.30 11.05
C GLY A 239 13.39 32.92 11.18
N LYS A 240 13.05 32.27 12.29
CA LYS A 240 11.76 32.45 12.94
C LYS A 240 12.02 33.33 14.16
N LYS A 241 11.76 34.64 14.03
CA LYS A 241 11.75 35.56 15.18
C LYS A 241 10.51 35.26 16.00
N LYS A 242 10.71 35.43 17.31
CA LYS A 242 9.83 35.21 18.45
C LYS A 242 8.36 35.47 18.16
#